data_AF-A0A2V6QLD4-F1
#
_entry.id   AF-A0A2V6QLD4-F1
#
_cell.length_a   1.000
_cell.length_b   1.000
_cell.length_c   1.000
_cell.angle_alpha   90.00
_cell.angle_beta   90.00
_cell.angle_gamma   90.00
#
_symmetry.space_group_name_H-M   'P 1'
#
loop_
_entity.id
_entity.type
_entity.pdbx_description
1 polymer ?
#
loop_
_entity_poly.entity_id
_entity_poly.type
_entity_poly.pdbx_seq_one_letter_code
_entity_poly.pdbx_strand_id
1 'polypeptide(L)'
;MTVMTRNMYFGADLTPAIAATTVPALILAATHIFAVVNASDVPSRVDGMAAEIAKARPDLVGLQEVAIWRAVYPPTFSPTGFDFLELLLDALAARGEHYVVVATT
;
A
#
# COMPACT_ATOMS: atom_id res chain seq x y z
N MET A 1 -3.15 12.30 24.79
CA MET A 1 -3.21 12.14 23.34
C MET A 1 -1.83 11.77 22.84
N THR A 2 -1.72 10.65 22.16
CA THR A 2 -0.51 10.07 21.60
C THR A 2 -0.68 9.95 20.09
N VAL A 3 0.42 10.15 19.36
CA VAL A 3 0.43 10.14 17.90
C VAL A 3 1.53 9.23 17.42
N MET A 4 1.22 8.41 16.43
CA MET A 4 2.16 7.52 15.75
C MET A 4 2.28 7.95 14.28
N THR A 5 3.48 7.88 13.72
CA THR A 5 3.69 8.05 12.28
C THR A 5 4.21 6.75 11.68
N ARG A 6 3.69 6.39 10.51
CA ARG A 6 4.12 5.21 9.75
C ARG A 6 4.19 5.52 8.27
N ASN A 7 5.35 5.25 7.68
CA ASN A 7 5.49 5.10 6.24
C ASN A 7 5.19 3.65 5.88
N MET A 8 4.22 3.44 4.99
CA MET A 8 3.78 2.10 4.59
C MET A 8 4.67 1.45 3.53
N TYR A 9 5.60 2.21 2.95
CA TYR A 9 6.47 1.86 1.83
C TYR A 9 5.67 1.28 0.65
N PHE A 10 5.36 2.08 -0.37
CA PHE A 10 4.42 1.68 -1.44
C PHE A 10 4.91 0.48 -2.28
N GLY A 11 6.15 0.02 -2.10
CA GLY A 11 6.55 -1.36 -2.44
C GLY A 11 7.48 -1.52 -3.62
N ALA A 12 7.89 -0.44 -4.30
CA ALA A 12 8.85 -0.50 -5.41
C ALA A 12 9.52 0.86 -5.66
N ASP A 13 10.51 0.91 -6.54
CA ASP A 13 11.03 2.16 -7.10
C ASP A 13 10.27 2.50 -8.39
N LEU A 14 9.74 3.73 -8.50
CA LEU A 14 9.00 4.19 -9.68
C LEU A 14 9.88 4.83 -10.75
N THR A 15 11.16 5.12 -10.45
CA THR A 15 12.09 5.76 -11.38
C THR A 15 12.15 5.10 -12.76
N PRO A 16 12.12 3.76 -12.92
CA PRO A 16 12.12 3.13 -14.25
C PRO A 16 10.94 3.54 -15.13
N ALA A 17 9.75 3.71 -14.56
CA ALA A 17 8.57 4.16 -15.30
C ALA A 17 8.64 5.66 -15.61
N ILE A 18 9.14 6.47 -14.66
CA ILE A 18 9.33 7.92 -14.84
C ILE A 18 10.36 8.22 -15.94
N ALA A 19 11.42 7.41 -16.02
CA ALA A 19 12.50 7.58 -16.99
C ALA A 19 12.16 7.01 -18.38
N ALA A 20 11.06 6.25 -18.53
CA ALA A 20 10.70 5.64 -19.79
C ALA A 20 10.28 6.68 -20.83
N THR A 21 10.97 6.70 -21.98
CA THR A 21 10.71 7.65 -23.07
C THR A 21 9.86 7.09 -24.21
N THR A 22 9.51 5.80 -24.15
CA THR A 22 8.67 5.13 -25.15
C THR A 22 7.58 4.30 -24.48
N VAL A 23 6.45 4.12 -25.18
CA VAL A 23 5.34 3.32 -24.66
C VAL A 23 5.75 1.87 -24.35
N PRO A 24 6.50 1.15 -25.21
CA PRO A 24 6.96 -0.20 -24.87
C PRO A 24 7.85 -0.24 -23.62
N ALA A 25 8.76 0.73 -23.46
CA ALA A 25 9.61 0.81 -22.26
C ALA A 25 8.79 1.09 -20.99
N LEU A 26 7.78 1.97 -21.09
CA LEU A 26 6.88 2.26 -19.96
C LEU A 26 6.10 1.01 -19.53
N ILE A 27 5.57 0.23 -20.49
CA ILE A 27 4.85 -1.01 -20.19
C ILE A 27 5.77 -1.99 -19.47
N LEU A 28 6.98 -2.23 -19.99
CA LEU A 28 7.96 -3.13 -19.34
C LEU A 28 8.33 -2.65 -17.93
N ALA A 29 8.55 -1.35 -17.75
CA ALA A 29 8.85 -0.77 -16.45
C ALA A 29 7.69 -0.94 -15.46
N ALA A 30 6.45 -0.66 -15.88
CA ALA A 30 5.26 -0.84 -15.04
C ALA A 30 5.04 -2.30 -14.66
N THR A 31 5.23 -3.24 -15.60
CA THR A 31 5.16 -4.68 -15.31
C THR A 31 6.21 -5.10 -14.29
N HIS A 32 7.45 -4.64 -14.44
CA HIS A 32 8.52 -4.92 -13.49
C HIS A 32 8.23 -4.35 -12.09
N ILE A 33 7.81 -3.08 -12.02
CA ILE A 33 7.44 -2.41 -10.76
C ILE A 33 6.33 -3.18 -10.05
N PHE A 34 5.27 -3.55 -10.76
CA PHE A 34 4.17 -4.32 -10.16
C PHE A 34 4.62 -5.71 -9.68
N ALA A 35 5.54 -6.36 -10.41
CA ALA A 35 6.13 -7.63 -9.96
C ALA A 35 6.93 -7.45 -8.65
N VAL A 36 7.68 -6.36 -8.52
CA VAL A 36 8.40 -6.02 -7.27
C VAL A 36 7.42 -5.76 -6.11
N VAL A 37 6.33 -5.03 -6.35
CA VAL A 37 5.28 -4.80 -5.33
C VAL A 37 4.71 -6.13 -4.83
N ASN A 38 4.36 -7.05 -5.73
CA ASN A 38 3.86 -8.38 -5.35
C ASN A 38 4.91 -9.18 -4.57
N ALA A 39 6.17 -9.16 -5.01
CA ALA A 39 7.27 -9.84 -4.33
C ALA A 39 7.55 -9.28 -2.93
N SER A 40 7.13 -8.05 -2.65
CA SER A 40 7.31 -7.42 -1.34
C SER A 40 6.33 -7.91 -0.26
N ASP A 41 5.36 -8.76 -0.62
CA ASP A 41 4.33 -9.31 0.27
C ASP A 41 3.59 -8.22 1.07
N VAL A 42 2.88 -7.37 0.33
CA VAL A 42 2.10 -6.25 0.88
C VAL A 42 1.17 -6.70 2.03
N PRO A 43 0.36 -7.78 1.90
CA PRO A 43 -0.55 -8.19 2.98
C PRO A 43 0.18 -8.49 4.28
N SER A 44 1.26 -9.28 4.25
CA SER A 44 2.01 -9.63 5.46
C SER A 44 2.66 -8.41 6.11
N ARG A 45 3.15 -7.45 5.32
CA ARG A 45 3.75 -6.22 5.84
C ARG A 45 2.71 -5.31 6.49
N VAL A 46 1.56 -5.13 5.85
CA VAL A 46 0.47 -4.32 6.40
C VAL A 46 -0.08 -4.97 7.68
N ASP A 47 -0.17 -6.30 7.72
CA ASP A 47 -0.53 -7.03 8.94
C ASP A 47 0.47 -6.80 10.09
N GLY A 48 1.77 -6.81 9.79
CA GLY A 48 2.82 -6.43 10.74
C GLY A 48 2.66 -5.01 11.27
N MET A 49 2.36 -4.04 10.41
CA MET A 49 2.09 -2.66 10.83
C MET A 49 0.84 -2.55 11.70
N ALA A 50 -0.23 -3.29 11.38
CA ALA A 50 -1.43 -3.36 12.21
C ALA A 50 -1.12 -3.91 13.60
N ALA A 51 -0.26 -4.93 13.70
CA ALA A 51 0.18 -5.46 14.98
C ALA A 51 0.97 -4.43 15.81
N GLU A 52 1.81 -3.62 15.18
CA GLU A 52 2.53 -2.53 15.86
C GLU A 52 1.58 -1.44 16.39
N ILE A 53 0.62 -1.02 15.57
CA ILE A 53 -0.39 -0.02 15.94
C ILE A 53 -1.25 -0.56 17.08
N ALA A 54 -1.76 -1.79 16.97
CA ALA A 54 -2.57 -2.42 18.01
C ALA A 54 -1.82 -2.61 19.34
N LYS A 55 -0.50 -2.83 19.28
CA LYS A 55 0.33 -2.88 20.49
C LYS A 55 0.48 -1.50 21.15
N ALA A 56 0.65 -0.45 20.35
CA ALA A 56 0.89 0.90 20.84
C ALA A 56 -0.41 1.64 21.24
N ARG A 57 -1.53 1.33 20.59
CA ARG A 57 -2.86 1.97 20.72
C ARG A 57 -2.79 3.50 20.74
N PRO A 58 -2.18 4.14 19.73
CA PRO A 58 -2.13 5.60 19.66
C PRO A 58 -3.53 6.19 19.41
N ASP A 59 -3.76 7.42 19.88
CA ASP A 59 -5.02 8.12 19.61
C ASP A 59 -5.13 8.53 18.12
N LEU A 60 -4.00 8.79 17.45
CA LEU A 60 -3.93 9.15 16.03
C LEU A 60 -2.75 8.45 15.33
N VAL A 61 -2.96 8.05 14.08
CA VAL A 61 -1.91 7.51 13.21
C VAL A 61 -1.80 8.34 11.93
N GLY A 62 -0.63 8.94 11.70
CA GLY A 62 -0.28 9.60 10.45
C GLY A 62 0.39 8.61 9.50
N LEU A 63 -0.26 8.32 8.36
CA LEU A 63 0.24 7.39 7.35
C LEU A 63 0.89 8.14 6.18
N GLN A 64 2.01 7.61 5.67
CA GLN A 64 2.66 8.06 4.43
C GLN A 64 2.76 6.87 3.46
N GLU A 65 2.85 7.17 2.16
CA GLU A 65 2.92 6.17 1.09
C GLU A 65 1.74 5.18 1.09
N VAL A 66 0.56 5.66 1.47
CA VAL A 66 -0.70 4.90 1.37
C VAL A 66 -1.03 4.74 -0.10
N ALA A 67 -0.80 3.54 -0.64
CA ALA A 67 -0.88 3.28 -2.06
C ALA A 67 -2.08 2.39 -2.42
N ILE A 68 -2.59 2.61 -3.64
CA ILE A 68 -3.47 1.68 -4.34
C ILE A 68 -2.71 1.18 -5.57
N TRP A 69 -2.46 -0.12 -5.62
CA TRP A 69 -1.92 -0.79 -6.79
C TRP A 69 -3.02 -1.52 -7.53
N ARG A 70 -3.10 -1.36 -8.85
CA ARG A 70 -4.01 -2.12 -9.72
C ARG A 70 -3.32 -2.49 -11.02
N ALA A 71 -3.28 -3.78 -11.34
CA ALA A 71 -2.95 -4.28 -12.66
C ALA A 71 -4.23 -4.41 -13.50
N VAL A 72 -4.31 -3.63 -14.58
CA VAL A 72 -5.50 -3.51 -15.45
C VAL A 72 -5.23 -3.93 -16.91
N TYR A 73 -4.09 -4.57 -17.19
CA TYR A 73 -3.72 -4.96 -18.55
C TYR A 73 -3.65 -6.49 -18.73
N PRO A 74 -4.29 -7.06 -19.78
CA PRO A 74 -5.21 -6.38 -20.70
C PRO A 74 -6.50 -5.94 -19.98
N PRO A 75 -7.20 -4.90 -20.47
CA PRO A 75 -8.37 -4.28 -19.82
C PRO A 75 -9.58 -5.21 -19.67
N THR A 76 -9.51 -6.43 -20.22
CA THR A 76 -10.51 -7.48 -20.10
C THR A 76 -10.38 -8.31 -18.82
N PHE A 77 -9.32 -8.12 -18.03
CA PHE A 77 -9.14 -8.82 -16.75
C PHE A 77 -9.76 -8.04 -15.59
N SER A 78 -10.30 -8.77 -14.61
CA SER A 78 -10.64 -8.19 -13.31
C SER A 78 -9.36 -7.60 -12.70
N PRO A 79 -9.37 -6.32 -12.30
CA PRO A 79 -8.18 -5.70 -11.73
C PRO A 79 -7.75 -6.45 -10.47
N THR A 80 -6.46 -6.79 -10.41
CA THR A 80 -5.82 -7.36 -9.23
C THR A 80 -4.89 -6.33 -8.61
N GLY A 81 -4.71 -6.37 -7.30
CA GLY A 81 -3.79 -5.49 -6.60
C GLY A 81 -4.16 -5.29 -5.14
N PHE A 82 -3.73 -4.16 -4.59
CA PHE A 82 -3.74 -3.91 -3.15
C PHE A 82 -4.24 -2.49 -2.87
N ASP A 83 -5.17 -2.36 -1.93
CA ASP A 83 -5.47 -1.09 -1.26
C ASP A 83 -4.86 -1.16 0.14
N PHE A 84 -3.81 -0.38 0.38
CA PHE A 84 -3.03 -0.47 1.62
C PHE A 84 -3.86 0.00 2.82
N LEU A 85 -4.74 0.98 2.62
CA LEU A 85 -5.57 1.52 3.69
C LEU A 85 -6.65 0.52 4.09
N GLU A 86 -7.33 -0.07 3.10
CA GLU A 86 -8.33 -1.11 3.34
C GLU A 86 -7.72 -2.30 4.08
N LEU A 87 -6.58 -2.82 3.58
CA LEU A 87 -5.85 -3.91 4.24
C LEU A 87 -5.46 -3.58 5.69
N LEU A 88 -5.05 -2.33 5.96
CA LEU A 88 -4.67 -1.92 7.30
C LEU A 88 -5.88 -1.84 8.24
N LEU A 89 -6.98 -1.24 7.78
CA LEU A 89 -8.19 -1.10 8.58
C LEU A 89 -8.82 -2.47 8.88
N ASP A 90 -8.82 -3.38 7.91
CA ASP A 90 -9.27 -4.76 8.10
C ASP A 90 -8.40 -5.50 9.12
N ALA A 91 -7.07 -5.37 9.00
CA ALA A 91 -6.13 -6.00 9.92
C ALA A 91 -6.22 -5.44 11.35
N LEU A 92 -6.54 -4.15 11.51
CA LEU A 92 -6.81 -3.53 12.81
C LEU A 92 -8.15 -4.01 13.38
N ALA A 93 -9.21 -4.04 12.57
CA ALA A 93 -10.52 -4.52 12.98
C ALA A 93 -10.48 -5.99 13.42
N ALA A 94 -9.72 -6.84 12.71
CA ALA A 94 -9.48 -8.24 13.09
C ALA A 94 -8.78 -8.39 14.44
N ARG A 95 -8.08 -7.35 14.91
CA ARG A 95 -7.43 -7.27 16.24
C ARG A 95 -8.30 -6.57 17.29
N GLY A 96 -9.51 -6.16 16.95
CA GLY A 96 -10.42 -5.42 17.84
C GLY A 96 -10.08 -3.94 17.96
N GLU A 97 -9.20 -3.41 17.11
CA GLU A 97 -8.84 -2.00 17.07
C GLU A 97 -9.67 -1.29 16.00
N HIS A 98 -10.46 -0.29 16.41
CA HIS A 98 -11.39 0.41 15.53
C HIS A 98 -10.87 1.80 15.21
N TYR A 99 -10.16 1.92 14.09
CA TYR A 99 -9.71 3.19 13.54
C TYR A 99 -10.61 3.61 12.38
N VAL A 100 -10.73 4.93 12.19
CA VAL A 100 -11.43 5.53 11.04
C VAL A 100 -10.56 6.62 10.44
N VAL A 101 -10.73 6.86 9.14
CA VAL A 101 -10.06 7.97 8.47
C VAL A 101 -10.73 9.27 8.87
N VAL A 102 -9.95 10.20 9.43
CA VAL A 102 -10.43 11.53 9.85
C VAL A 102 -9.99 12.65 8.92
N ALA A 103 -8.98 12.42 8.07
CA ALA A 103 -8.50 13.38 7.08
C ALA A 103 -7.73 12.66 5.95
N THR A 104 -7.79 13.23 4.74
CA THR A 104 -6.98 12.86 3.57
C THR A 104 -6.51 14.14 2.88
N THR A 105 -5.40 14.08 2.15
CA THR A 105 -4.84 15.22 1.38
C THR A 105 -4.79 14.91 -0.09
#